data_AF-A0A6I1W1T7-F1
#
_entry.id   AF-A0A6I1W1T7-F1
#
_cell.length_a   1.000
_cell.length_b   1.000
_cell.length_c   1.000
_cell.angle_alpha   90.00
_cell.angle_beta   90.00
_cell.angle_gamma   90.00
#
_symmetry.space_group_name_H-M   'P 1'
#
loop_
_entity.id
_entity.type
_entity.pdbx_description
1 polymer ?
#
loop_
_entity_poly.entity_id
_entity_poly.type
_entity_poly.pdbx_seq_one_letter_code
_entity_poly.pdbx_strand_id
1 'polypeptide(L)' 'MQAFEHFYFSIQAAVAGLGVAIGPWHLVRDDIQNGVLTAPLGFVEDGSRYCLLSPVAPKPGSLEMDLLKWLQALG' A
#
# COMPACT_ATOMS: atom_id res chain seq x y z
N MET A 1 -3.00 14.33 21.34
CA MET A 1 -2.85 13.16 20.45
C MET A 1 -2.03 13.62 19.26
N GLN A 2 -0.81 13.12 19.09
CA GLN A 2 0.08 13.54 18.00
C GLN A 2 -0.23 12.68 16.78
N ALA A 3 -0.82 13.28 15.75
CA ALA A 3 -1.02 12.63 14.47
C ALA A 3 0.30 12.70 13.69
N PHE A 4 0.87 11.54 13.37
CA PHE A 4 1.97 11.48 12.43
C PHE A 4 1.38 11.37 11.03
N GLU A 5 1.85 12.20 10.10
CA GLU A 5 1.34 12.23 8.71
C GLU A 5 1.68 10.95 7.92
N HIS A 6 2.47 10.04 8.51
CA HIS A 6 3.00 8.86 7.84
C HIS A 6 2.84 7.61 8.70
N PHE A 7 2.08 6.63 8.19
CA PHE A 7 1.96 5.27 8.76
C PHE A 7 3.32 4.59 8.98
N TYR A 8 4.35 5.04 8.26
CA TYR A 8 5.70 4.52 8.37
C TYR A 8 6.23 4.51 9.81
N PHE A 9 6.03 5.58 10.58
CA PHE A 9 6.59 5.64 11.94
C PHE A 9 5.92 4.64 12.90
N SER A 10 4.60 4.48 12.82
CA SER A 10 3.90 3.50 13.65
C SER A 10 4.27 2.07 13.25
N ILE A 11 4.37 1.78 11.95
CA ILE A 11 4.80 0.47 11.44
C ILE A 11 6.22 0.15 11.91
N GLN A 12 7.16 1.07 11.78
CA GLN A 12 8.54 0.86 12.23
C GLN A 12 8.64 0.62 13.74
N ALA A 13 7.81 1.29 14.54
CA ALA A 13 7.73 1.02 15.98
C ALA A 13 7.23 -0.42 16.26
N ALA A 14 6.24 -0.90 15.50
CA ALA A 14 5.75 -2.27 15.61
C ALA A 14 6.82 -3.30 15.19
N VAL A 15 7.55 -3.04 14.09
CA VAL A 15 8.70 -3.86 13.65
C VAL A 15 9.79 -3.94 14.73
N ALA A 16 10.04 -2.82 15.43
CA ALA A 16 11.00 -2.77 16.53
C ALA A 16 10.48 -3.42 17.84
N GLY A 17 9.28 -4.01 17.84
CA GLY A 17 8.70 -4.65 19.02
C GLY A 17 8.16 -3.69 20.08
N LEU A 18 7.94 -2.41 19.73
CA LEU A 18 7.45 -1.39 20.66
C LEU A 18 5.93 -1.41 20.85
N GLY A 19 5.20 -2.28 20.13
CA GLY A 19 3.76 -2.43 20.27
C GLY A 19 3.07 -2.86 18.98
N VAL A 20 1.84 -2.40 18.79
CA VAL A 20 0.97 -2.70 17.65
C VAL A 20 0.72 -1.44 16.83
N ALA A 21 0.65 -1.58 15.51
CA ALA A 21 0.29 -0.51 14.58
C ALA A 21 -0.92 -0.90 13.72
N ILE A 22 -1.70 0.10 13.33
CA ILE A 22 -2.71 -0.02 12.27
C ILE A 22 -2.10 0.58 11.01
N GLY A 23 -2.09 -0.18 9.92
CA GLY A 23 -1.51 0.26 8.65
C GLY A 23 -2.12 -0.45 7.45
N PRO A 24 -2.00 0.13 6.25
CA PRO A 24 -2.50 -0.48 5.03
C PRO A 24 -1.67 -1.71 4.65
N TRP A 25 -2.33 -2.76 4.14
CA TRP A 25 -1.72 -4.02 3.70
C TRP A 25 -0.45 -3.82 2.87
N HIS A 26 -0.48 -2.90 1.91
CA HIS A 26 0.62 -2.61 0.98
C HIS A 26 1.92 -2.20 1.67
N LEU A 27 1.87 -1.64 2.88
CA LEU A 27 3.07 -1.22 3.62
C LEU A 27 3.64 -2.30 4.55
N VAL A 28 2.90 -3.38 4.82
CA VAL A 28 3.27 -4.40 5.82
C VAL A 28 3.29 -5.82 5.27
N ARG A 29 2.84 -6.03 4.02
CA ARG A 29 2.74 -7.37 3.41
C ARG A 29 4.08 -8.12 3.41
N ASP A 30 5.19 -7.42 3.14
CA ASP A 30 6.51 -8.04 3.04
C ASP A 30 7.02 -8.44 4.44
N ASP A 31 6.85 -7.57 5.44
CA ASP A 31 7.20 -7.88 6.84
C ASP A 31 6.37 -9.04 7.41
N ILE A 32 5.09 -9.14 7.01
CA ILE A 32 4.23 -10.27 7.39
C ILE A 32 4.69 -11.56 6.70
N GLN A 33 4.99 -11.51 5.40
CA GLN A 33 5.51 -12.67 4.65
C GLN A 33 6.84 -13.17 5.20
N ASN A 34 7.71 -12.26 5.64
CA ASN A 34 9.00 -12.57 6.25
C ASN A 34 8.91 -12.95 7.74
N GLY A 35 7.70 -12.92 8.34
CA GLY A 35 7.47 -13.26 9.74
C GLY A 35 7.98 -12.24 10.76
N VAL A 36 8.35 -11.04 10.31
CA VAL A 36 8.74 -9.91 11.18
C VAL A 36 7.52 -9.36 11.91
N LEU A 37 6.40 -9.24 11.18
CA LEU A 37 5.12 -8.83 11.72
C LEU A 37 4.09 -9.96 11.61
N THR A 38 3.05 -9.87 12.43
CA THR A 38 1.83 -10.67 12.29
C THR A 38 0.62 -9.74 12.27
N ALA A 39 -0.46 -10.15 11.61
CA ALA A 39 -1.72 -9.43 11.55
C ALA A 39 -2.79 -10.16 12.38
N PRO A 40 -2.79 -10.01 13.72
CA PRO A 40 -3.64 -10.81 14.60
C PRO A 40 -5.14 -10.53 14.40
N LEU A 41 -5.48 -9.33 13.91
CA LEU A 41 -6.85 -8.92 13.60
C LEU A 41 -7.17 -8.98 12.10
N GLY A 42 -6.23 -9.44 11.27
CA GLY A 42 -6.38 -9.46 9.82
C GLY A 42 -6.48 -8.07 9.17
N PHE A 43 -6.94 -8.04 7.92
CA PHE A 43 -7.19 -6.82 7.16
C PHE A 43 -8.62 -6.82 6.62
N VAL A 44 -9.19 -5.63 6.47
CA VAL A 44 -10.49 -5.41 5.84
C VAL A 44 -10.31 -4.50 4.63
N GLU A 45 -11.01 -4.77 3.54
CA GLU A 45 -11.04 -3.86 2.41
C GLU A 45 -11.75 -2.57 2.79
N ASP A 46 -11.09 -1.43 2.54
CA ASP A 46 -11.61 -0.08 2.85
C ASP A 46 -12.27 0.59 1.63
N GLY A 47 -12.28 -0.09 0.48
CA GLY A 47 -12.78 0.45 -0.78
C GLY A 47 -11.79 1.35 -1.53
N SER A 48 -10.59 1.60 -0.99
CA SER A 48 -9.55 2.38 -1.65
C SER A 48 -9.02 1.67 -2.89
N ARG A 49 -8.59 2.43 -3.90
CA ARG A 49 -8.05 1.93 -5.17
C ARG A 49 -6.85 2.77 -5.60
N TYR A 50 -5.85 2.13 -6.19
CA TYR A 50 -4.78 2.83 -6.89
C TYR A 50 -5.25 3.18 -8.31
N CYS A 51 -5.16 4.46 -8.67
CA CYS A 51 -5.66 4.97 -9.93
C CYS A 51 -4.54 5.71 -10.68
N LEU A 52 -4.46 5.47 -11.99
CA LEU A 52 -3.67 6.33 -12.88
C LEU A 52 -4.54 7.50 -13.35
N LEU A 53 -4.21 8.71 -12.93
CA LEU A 53 -4.95 9.92 -13.28
C LEU A 53 -4.28 10.64 -14.46
N SER A 54 -5.06 10.96 -15.49
CA SER A 54 -4.63 11.71 -16.67
C SER A 54 -5.70 12.73 -17.06
N PRO A 55 -5.34 13.94 -17.52
CA PRO A 55 -6.31 14.93 -18.01
C PRO A 55 -7.15 14.43 -19.20
N VAL A 56 -6.60 13.51 -19.99
CA VAL A 56 -7.25 12.92 -21.16
C VAL A 56 -7.08 11.40 -21.12
N ALA A 57 -8.09 10.66 -21.57
CA ALA A 57 -8.00 9.21 -21.68
C ALA A 57 -6.77 8.79 -22.53
N PRO A 58 -5.95 7.82 -22.07
CA PRO A 58 -4.84 7.29 -22.85
C PRO A 58 -5.30 6.78 -24.21
N LYS A 59 -4.56 7.13 -25.27
CA LYS A 59 -4.86 6.66 -26.62
C LYS A 59 -4.25 5.28 -26.84
N PRO A 60 -4.86 4.41 -27.65
CA PRO A 60 -4.23 3.15 -28.04
C PRO A 60 -2.84 3.38 -28.64
N GLY A 61 -1.83 2.69 -28.11
CA GLY A 61 -0.43 2.83 -28.55
C GLY A 61 0.32 4.04 -28.00
N SER A 62 -0.25 4.79 -27.05
CA SER A 62 0.47 5.84 -26.34
C SER A 62 1.26 5.29 -25.14
N LEU A 63 2.29 6.04 -24.71
CA LEU A 63 3.10 5.69 -23.55
C LEU A 63 2.25 5.55 -22.28
N GLU A 64 1.23 6.40 -22.11
CA GLU A 64 0.33 6.36 -20.96
C GLU A 64 -0.53 5.07 -20.97
N MET A 65 -0.91 4.59 -22.15
CA MET A 65 -1.64 3.33 -22.28
C MET A 65 -0.75 2.13 -22.00
N ASP A 66 0.51 2.19 -22.43
CA ASP A 66 1.48 1.15 -22.12
C ASP A 66 1.84 1.13 -20.62
N LEU A 67 1.96 2.29 -19.98
CA LEU A 67 2.11 2.42 -18.54
C LEU A 67 0.90 1.86 -17.79
N LEU A 68 -0.32 2.18 -18.22
CA LEU A 68 -1.54 1.66 -17.61
C LEU A 68 -1.58 0.13 -17.67
N LYS A 69 -1.27 -0.45 -18.84
CA LYS A 69 -1.20 -1.91 -19.02
C LYS A 69 -0.14 -2.53 -18.14
N TRP A 70 1.04 -1.92 -18.04
CA TRP A 70 2.12 -2.39 -17.19
C TRP A 70 1.71 -2.39 -15.70
N LEU A 71 1.07 -1.31 -15.23
CA LEU A 71 0.54 -1.24 -13.86
C LEU A 71 -0.52 -2.32 -13.59
N GLN A 72 -1.41 -2.58 -14.55
CA GLN A 72 -2.44 -3.62 -14.42
C GLN A 72 -1.89 -5.04 -14.44
N ALA A 73 -0.76 -5.28 -15.11
CA ALA A 73 -0.11 -6.58 -15.17
C ALA A 73 0.70 -6.92 -13.89
N LEU A 74 1.03 -5.93 -13.08
CA LEU A 74 1.81 -6.07 -11.83
C LEU A 74 0.95 -6.08 -10.56
N GLY A 75 -0.36 -5.81 -10.67
CA GLY A 75 -1.32 -5.97 -9.58
C GLY A 75 -1.73 -7.43 -9.39
#